data_AF-A0A8J6UFG0-F1
#
_entry.id   AF-A0A8J6UFG0-F1
#
_cell.length_a   1.000
_cell.length_b   1.000
_cell.length_c   1.000
_cell.angle_alpha   90.00
_cell.angle_beta   90.00
_cell.angle_gamma   90.00
#
_symmetry.space_group_name_H-M   'P 1'
#
loop_
_entity.id
_entity.type
_entity.pdbx_description
1 polymer ?
#
loop_
_entity_poly.entity_id
_entity_poly.type
_entity_poly.pdbx_seq_one_letter_code
_entity_poly.pdbx_strand_id
1 'polypeptide(L)'
;MNQDWSQRRSDENKERRDDHRSPYQRDRARVLHSAAFRRLQAKTQIHGVGSSDFYRTRLTHSLEASQIGSGIHAQLSSKYPDLKTLLGPVELIETLCLAHDLGHPPFGHGGETALHYMMRHHGGFEGNGQTFRIVTTLEPYTEYFGMNLARRSLLGLVKYPVLMANVHKPMMPDNQAISGRNLNTSQWHPAKALYDCDQRWFDWLLQPLSRADRHEFTRSSDRQDNHRKAIHKSLDCSIMELADDIAYGIHDLEDAITLNMVRRDEWLKAELALMEIDDQWLTTHIMAISEQLFSPFTYVRKNAIGALVNYFITAIEIQRNSDFAEPLLAYNAQLPASANQALAIFKRFVLERVIQSHQVQTAEYKGQQMIMAIFEAVASDPGRLLPMEARDQWRQQSSNNGQMRVIADWISSLTDQSAQRVYGELFA
;
A
#
# COMPACT_ATOMS: atom_id res chain seq x y z
N MET A 1 0.28 -28.03 -3.74
CA MET A 1 0.95 -26.73 -3.94
C MET A 1 2.43 -26.98 -4.18
N ASN A 2 3.04 -26.28 -5.15
CA ASN A 2 4.48 -26.37 -5.39
C ASN A 2 5.24 -25.94 -4.11
N GLN A 3 6.13 -26.79 -3.60
CA GLN A 3 6.93 -26.52 -2.39
C GLN A 3 7.83 -25.27 -2.56
N ASP A 4 8.10 -24.88 -3.81
CA ASP A 4 8.83 -23.66 -4.14
C ASP A 4 8.19 -22.39 -3.57
N TRP A 5 6.85 -22.34 -3.48
CA TRP A 5 6.16 -21.15 -3.02
C TRP A 5 6.24 -20.93 -1.50
N SER A 6 6.64 -21.97 -0.74
CA SER A 6 6.96 -21.87 0.69
C SER A 6 8.43 -21.61 1.00
N GLN A 7 9.32 -21.62 -0.01
CA GLN A 7 10.75 -21.37 0.19
C GLN A 7 11.02 -19.96 0.72
N ARG A 8 12.14 -19.84 1.44
CA ARG A 8 12.68 -18.59 1.98
C ARG A 8 14.07 -18.35 1.40
N ARG A 9 14.60 -17.14 1.58
CA ARG A 9 15.94 -16.79 1.09
C ARG A 9 17.04 -17.39 1.94
N SER A 10 16.84 -17.39 3.25
CA SER A 10 17.67 -18.12 4.20
C SER A 10 16.82 -19.16 4.89
N ASP A 11 17.38 -20.36 4.98
CA ASP A 11 16.76 -21.45 5.71
C ASP A 11 16.83 -21.25 7.23
N GLU A 12 17.52 -20.19 7.72
CA GLU A 12 17.74 -19.86 9.15
C GLU A 12 17.18 -20.94 10.08
N ASN A 13 17.89 -22.06 10.16
CA ASN A 13 17.60 -23.13 11.11
C ASN A 13 18.02 -22.64 12.49
N LYS A 14 17.37 -21.57 12.96
CA LYS A 14 17.38 -21.22 14.38
C LYS A 14 16.76 -22.42 15.07
N GLU A 15 17.53 -23.13 15.88
CA GLU A 15 17.04 -24.26 16.66
C GLU A 15 15.87 -23.80 17.54
N ARG A 16 14.66 -23.99 17.02
CA ARG A 16 13.42 -23.69 17.71
C ARG A 16 12.75 -25.02 17.98
N ARG A 17 12.69 -25.36 19.26
CA ARG A 17 12.04 -26.59 19.71
C ARG A 17 10.56 -26.57 19.29
N ASP A 18 10.15 -27.60 18.56
CA ASP A 18 8.75 -27.93 18.26
C ASP A 18 7.91 -26.79 17.64
N ASP A 19 8.47 -26.01 16.69
CA ASP A 19 7.73 -24.94 16.00
C ASP A 19 6.74 -25.51 14.97
N HIS A 20 5.49 -25.70 15.38
CA HIS A 20 4.40 -26.24 14.54
C HIS A 20 3.70 -25.20 13.65
N ARG A 21 4.14 -23.94 13.66
CA ARG A 21 3.49 -22.88 12.86
C ARG A 21 3.75 -23.07 11.37
N SER A 22 2.73 -22.78 10.56
CA SER A 22 2.88 -22.73 9.10
C SER A 22 3.86 -21.62 8.68
N PRO A 23 4.45 -21.69 7.46
CA PRO A 23 5.27 -20.60 6.94
C PRO A 23 4.57 -19.24 6.98
N TYR A 24 3.26 -19.21 6.73
CA TYR A 24 2.47 -17.97 6.69
C TYR A 24 2.12 -17.44 8.07
N GLN A 25 1.89 -18.31 9.06
CA GLN A 25 1.77 -17.89 10.47
C GLN A 25 3.07 -17.26 10.98
N ARG A 26 4.22 -17.80 10.57
CA ARG A 26 5.53 -17.20 10.86
C ARG A 26 5.69 -15.84 10.19
N ASP A 27 5.27 -15.69 8.94
CA ASP A 27 5.32 -14.42 8.22
C ASP A 27 4.46 -13.35 8.88
N ARG A 28 3.22 -13.70 9.25
CA ARG A 28 2.32 -12.83 9.99
C ARG A 28 2.96 -12.32 11.29
N ALA A 29 3.57 -13.22 12.05
CA ALA A 29 4.27 -12.86 13.29
C ALA A 29 5.44 -11.89 13.02
N ARG A 30 6.22 -12.10 11.95
CA ARG A 30 7.32 -11.20 11.59
C ARG A 30 6.81 -9.81 11.19
N VAL A 31 5.71 -9.71 10.46
CA VAL A 31 5.11 -8.41 10.14
C VAL A 31 4.61 -7.72 11.41
N LEU A 32 3.78 -8.39 12.21
CA LEU A 32 3.18 -7.82 13.42
C LEU A 32 4.20 -7.32 14.45
N HIS A 33 5.32 -8.02 14.60
CA HIS A 33 6.35 -7.67 15.57
C HIS A 33 7.46 -6.74 15.01
N SER A 34 7.37 -6.35 13.73
CA SER A 34 8.35 -5.45 13.11
C SER A 34 8.26 -4.02 13.64
N ALA A 35 9.40 -3.31 13.63
CA ALA A 35 9.42 -1.88 13.89
C ALA A 35 8.68 -1.10 12.78
N ALA A 36 8.81 -1.54 11.52
CA ALA A 36 8.05 -0.97 10.41
C ALA A 36 6.54 -0.96 10.66
N PHE A 37 5.96 -2.08 11.09
CA PHE A 37 4.52 -2.18 11.38
C PHE A 37 4.12 -1.32 12.59
N ARG A 38 4.90 -1.37 13.68
CA ARG A 38 4.64 -0.50 14.86
C ARG A 38 4.66 0.98 14.53
N ARG A 39 5.48 1.43 13.57
CA ARG A 39 5.55 2.83 13.16
C ARG A 39 4.29 3.31 12.43
N LEU A 40 3.50 2.42 11.84
CA LEU A 40 2.24 2.77 11.18
C LEU A 40 1.24 3.43 12.14
N GLN A 41 1.35 3.21 13.45
CA GLN A 41 0.50 3.87 14.46
C GLN A 41 0.70 5.39 14.54
N ALA A 42 1.84 5.89 14.04
CA ALA A 42 2.19 7.30 14.06
C ALA A 42 2.43 7.85 12.64
N LYS A 43 1.84 7.17 11.64
CA LYS A 43 1.76 7.66 10.26
C LYS A 43 0.30 7.94 9.92
N THR A 44 0.06 9.16 9.44
CA THR A 44 -1.25 9.60 8.98
C THR A 44 -1.76 8.73 7.83
N GLN A 45 -3.03 8.33 7.91
CA GLN A 45 -3.78 7.76 6.79
C GLN A 45 -4.37 8.88 5.93
N ILE A 46 -5.32 9.65 6.47
CA ILE A 46 -5.92 10.82 5.82
C ILE A 46 -5.67 12.12 6.61
N HIS A 47 -5.75 12.07 7.95
CA HIS A 47 -5.60 13.25 8.82
C HIS A 47 -4.40 13.16 9.76
N GLY A 48 -3.79 14.32 10.01
CA GLY A 48 -2.64 14.46 10.90
C GLY A 48 -2.88 13.81 12.27
N VAL A 49 -1.96 12.93 12.67
CA VAL A 49 -1.96 12.34 14.01
C VAL A 49 -1.93 13.46 15.07
N GLY A 50 -2.91 13.49 15.98
CA GLY A 50 -2.94 14.39 17.14
C GLY A 50 -3.97 15.53 17.12
N SER A 51 -4.82 15.65 16.09
CA SER A 51 -5.92 16.65 16.10
C SER A 51 -7.23 16.19 16.77
N SER A 52 -7.34 14.90 17.15
CA SER A 52 -8.51 14.23 17.76
C SER A 52 -8.12 12.81 18.17
N ASP A 53 -8.80 12.25 19.16
CA ASP A 53 -8.57 10.89 19.67
C ASP A 53 -9.12 9.78 18.75
N PHE A 54 -9.86 10.14 17.70
CA PHE A 54 -10.62 9.21 16.83
C PHE A 54 -10.06 9.06 15.39
N TYR A 55 -8.86 9.53 15.08
CA TYR A 55 -8.31 9.37 13.73
C TYR A 55 -7.75 7.97 13.47
N ARG A 56 -8.03 7.44 12.27
CA ARG A 56 -7.32 6.28 11.75
C ARG A 56 -5.88 6.60 11.38
N THR A 57 -5.03 5.69 11.80
CA THR A 57 -3.63 5.62 11.42
C THR A 57 -3.48 4.57 10.31
N ARG A 58 -2.33 4.53 9.65
CA ARG A 58 -2.02 3.43 8.72
C ARG A 58 -2.10 2.05 9.39
N LEU A 59 -1.85 1.98 10.70
CA LEU A 59 -1.96 0.75 11.47
C LEU A 59 -3.40 0.27 11.56
N THR A 60 -4.33 1.13 11.96
CA THR A 60 -5.75 0.77 12.08
C THR A 60 -6.36 0.44 10.72
N HIS A 61 -5.98 1.19 9.67
CA HIS A 61 -6.33 0.85 8.28
C HIS A 61 -5.87 -0.56 7.89
N SER A 62 -4.59 -0.88 8.12
CA SER A 62 -4.03 -2.20 7.79
C SER A 62 -4.69 -3.34 8.59
N LEU A 63 -5.11 -3.10 9.83
CA LEU A 63 -5.84 -4.08 10.64
C LEU A 63 -7.25 -4.33 10.09
N GLU A 64 -7.94 -3.28 9.66
CA GLU A 64 -9.26 -3.38 9.05
C GLU A 64 -9.21 -4.05 7.67
N ALA A 65 -8.24 -3.66 6.82
CA ALA A 65 -7.98 -4.32 5.56
C ALA A 65 -7.67 -5.81 5.77
N SER A 66 -6.91 -6.16 6.82
CA SER A 66 -6.67 -7.57 7.17
C SER A 66 -7.96 -8.31 7.54
N GLN A 67 -8.87 -7.67 8.28
CA GLN A 67 -10.15 -8.29 8.64
C GLN A 67 -11.04 -8.50 7.41
N ILE A 68 -11.11 -7.52 6.51
CA ILE A 68 -11.82 -7.62 5.23
C ILE A 68 -11.19 -8.73 4.39
N GLY A 69 -9.86 -8.79 4.30
CA GLY A 69 -9.12 -9.84 3.60
C GLY A 69 -9.47 -11.25 4.09
N SER A 70 -9.61 -11.45 5.41
CA SER A 70 -10.08 -12.71 5.98
C SER A 70 -11.53 -13.03 5.57
N GLY A 71 -12.40 -12.02 5.51
CA GLY A 71 -13.77 -12.16 4.99
C GLY A 71 -13.82 -12.55 3.52
N ILE A 72 -13.01 -11.92 2.66
CA ILE A 72 -12.88 -12.26 1.24
C ILE A 72 -12.38 -13.70 1.09
N HIS A 73 -11.34 -14.08 1.83
CA HIS A 73 -10.80 -15.45 1.81
C HIS A 73 -11.86 -16.48 2.19
N ALA A 74 -12.63 -16.25 3.25
CA ALA A 74 -13.70 -17.13 3.69
C ALA A 74 -14.79 -17.26 2.61
N GLN A 75 -15.21 -16.14 2.03
CA GLN A 75 -16.24 -16.11 0.98
C GLN A 75 -15.78 -16.86 -0.28
N LEU A 76 -14.56 -16.59 -0.74
CA LEU A 76 -14.00 -17.27 -1.92
C LEU A 76 -13.80 -18.77 -1.65
N SER A 77 -13.36 -19.15 -0.45
CA SER A 77 -13.21 -20.56 -0.06
C SER A 77 -14.55 -21.31 -0.06
N SER A 78 -15.66 -20.61 0.24
CA SER A 78 -17.00 -21.18 0.18
C SER A 78 -17.53 -21.26 -1.24
N LYS A 79 -17.34 -20.21 -2.06
CA LYS A 79 -17.81 -20.15 -3.45
C LYS A 79 -17.06 -21.09 -4.38
N TYR A 80 -15.77 -21.29 -4.15
CA TYR A 80 -14.89 -22.06 -5.01
C TYR A 80 -14.13 -23.15 -4.23
N PRO A 81 -14.82 -24.21 -3.75
CA PRO A 81 -14.19 -25.27 -2.95
C PRO A 81 -13.00 -25.93 -3.64
N ASP A 82 -13.06 -26.08 -4.97
CA ASP A 82 -11.99 -26.67 -5.77
C ASP A 82 -10.71 -25.83 -5.78
N LEU A 83 -10.83 -24.52 -5.59
CA LEU A 83 -9.70 -23.59 -5.51
C LEU A 83 -9.18 -23.38 -4.08
N LYS A 84 -9.79 -24.00 -3.06
CA LYS A 84 -9.39 -23.82 -1.65
C LYS A 84 -7.93 -24.14 -1.40
N THR A 85 -7.39 -25.18 -2.04
CA THR A 85 -5.96 -25.50 -1.96
C THR A 85 -5.12 -24.41 -2.60
N LEU A 86 -5.55 -23.83 -3.72
CA LEU A 86 -4.85 -22.72 -4.35
C LEU A 86 -4.89 -21.46 -3.48
N LEU A 87 -6.06 -21.09 -2.94
CA LEU A 87 -6.24 -19.93 -2.05
C LEU A 87 -5.33 -19.97 -0.81
N GLY A 88 -4.96 -21.17 -0.36
CA GLY A 88 -4.03 -21.33 0.76
C GLY A 88 -4.66 -20.92 2.10
N PRO A 89 -3.84 -20.80 3.16
CA PRO A 89 -4.32 -20.44 4.49
C PRO A 89 -4.63 -18.94 4.61
N VAL A 90 -5.61 -18.59 5.45
CA VAL A 90 -6.06 -17.20 5.65
C VAL A 90 -4.94 -16.29 6.14
N GLU A 91 -3.99 -16.81 6.93
CA GLU A 91 -2.87 -16.04 7.47
C GLU A 91 -1.97 -15.48 6.38
N LEU A 92 -1.95 -16.07 5.18
CA LEU A 92 -1.27 -15.48 4.03
C LEU A 92 -1.91 -14.13 3.69
N ILE A 93 -3.22 -14.10 3.44
CA ILE A 93 -3.95 -12.88 3.06
C ILE A 93 -3.90 -11.83 4.18
N GLU A 94 -4.05 -12.25 5.43
CA GLU A 94 -3.88 -11.34 6.59
C GLU A 94 -2.49 -10.72 6.60
N THR A 95 -1.43 -11.51 6.39
CA THR A 95 -0.06 -11.00 6.32
C THR A 95 0.11 -9.95 5.23
N LEU A 96 -0.45 -10.19 4.04
CA LEU A 96 -0.38 -9.25 2.92
C LEU A 96 -1.05 -7.92 3.28
N CYS A 97 -2.27 -7.98 3.82
CA CYS A 97 -3.02 -6.80 4.21
C CYS A 97 -2.34 -6.03 5.35
N LEU A 98 -1.72 -6.71 6.31
CA LEU A 98 -0.96 -6.06 7.38
C LEU A 98 0.32 -5.37 6.87
N ALA A 99 0.91 -5.89 5.80
CA ALA A 99 2.19 -5.43 5.28
C ALA A 99 2.11 -4.45 4.10
N HIS A 100 0.96 -4.32 3.43
CA HIS A 100 0.83 -3.54 2.19
C HIS A 100 1.36 -2.09 2.33
N ASP A 101 1.15 -1.50 3.50
CA ASP A 101 1.39 -0.09 3.77
C ASP A 101 2.74 0.22 4.46
N LEU A 102 3.58 -0.79 4.70
CA LEU A 102 4.84 -0.62 5.46
C LEU A 102 5.78 0.45 4.88
N GLY A 103 5.81 0.58 3.56
CA GLY A 103 6.72 1.47 2.84
C GLY A 103 6.25 2.91 2.70
N HIS A 104 5.05 3.26 3.14
CA HIS A 104 4.58 4.65 3.07
C HIS A 104 5.44 5.57 3.94
N PRO A 105 5.94 6.70 3.42
CA PRO A 105 6.75 7.64 4.19
C PRO A 105 5.88 8.49 5.15
N PRO A 106 6.50 9.30 6.03
CA PRO A 106 5.76 10.31 6.77
C PRO A 106 4.92 11.20 5.86
N PHE A 107 3.75 11.63 6.33
CA PHE A 107 2.81 12.48 5.59
C PHE A 107 2.25 11.85 4.29
N GLY A 108 2.24 10.52 4.19
CA GLY A 108 1.54 9.79 3.13
C GLY A 108 1.98 10.17 1.71
N HIS A 109 1.01 10.46 0.84
CA HIS A 109 1.26 10.78 -0.57
C HIS A 109 2.13 12.03 -0.78
N GLY A 110 2.01 13.04 0.10
CA GLY A 110 2.86 14.23 0.06
C GLY A 110 4.33 13.89 0.33
N GLY A 111 4.59 13.01 1.30
CA GLY A 111 5.94 12.49 1.57
C GLY A 111 6.47 11.60 0.45
N GLU A 112 5.61 10.76 -0.14
CA GLU A 112 5.98 9.90 -1.29
C GLU A 112 6.42 10.76 -2.48
N THR A 113 5.63 11.78 -2.80
CA THR A 113 5.91 12.71 -3.90
C THR A 113 7.16 13.54 -3.63
N ALA A 114 7.36 14.01 -2.40
CA ALA A 114 8.58 14.69 -1.98
C ALA A 114 9.82 13.82 -2.18
N LEU A 115 9.80 12.59 -1.65
CA LEU A 115 10.93 11.66 -1.79
C LEU A 115 11.15 11.27 -3.25
N HIS A 116 10.09 11.09 -4.04
CA HIS A 116 10.22 10.78 -5.46
C HIS A 116 10.94 11.91 -6.21
N TYR A 117 10.53 13.15 -5.97
CA TYR A 117 11.20 14.35 -6.50
C TYR A 117 12.67 14.44 -6.07
N MET A 118 12.97 14.19 -4.79
CA MET A 118 14.35 14.22 -4.30
C MET A 118 15.21 13.10 -4.88
N MET A 119 14.59 11.96 -5.19
CA MET A 119 15.22 10.78 -5.79
C MET A 119 15.16 10.76 -7.32
N ARG A 120 14.76 11.85 -7.97
CA ARG A 120 14.49 11.92 -9.43
C ARG A 120 15.69 11.53 -10.31
N HIS A 121 16.91 11.79 -9.85
CA HIS A 121 18.15 11.39 -10.52
C HIS A 121 18.76 10.10 -9.95
N HIS A 122 18.06 9.44 -9.02
CA HIS A 122 18.55 8.33 -8.20
C HIS A 122 17.55 7.15 -8.14
N GLY A 123 16.70 7.01 -9.16
CA GLY A 123 15.76 5.89 -9.30
C GLY A 123 14.41 6.06 -8.60
N GLY A 124 14.06 7.29 -8.19
CA GLY A 124 12.75 7.63 -7.63
C GLY A 124 12.43 6.99 -6.28
N PHE A 125 11.24 7.26 -5.76
CA PHE A 125 10.69 6.65 -4.54
C PHE A 125 9.23 6.25 -4.78
N GLU A 126 8.80 5.10 -4.26
CA GLU A 126 7.40 4.64 -4.30
C GLU A 126 7.15 3.67 -3.14
N GLY A 127 6.01 3.84 -2.45
CA GLY A 127 5.71 3.16 -1.21
C GLY A 127 5.60 1.64 -1.31
N ASN A 128 5.04 1.08 -2.38
CA ASN A 128 4.98 -0.38 -2.60
C ASN A 128 6.38 -0.94 -2.90
N GLY A 129 7.19 -0.22 -3.68
CA GLY A 129 8.62 -0.51 -3.85
C GLY A 129 9.36 -0.51 -2.52
N GLN A 130 9.08 0.47 -1.66
CA GLN A 130 9.64 0.54 -0.30
C GLN A 130 9.15 -0.60 0.60
N THR A 131 7.88 -1.01 0.51
CA THR A 131 7.35 -2.18 1.23
C THR A 131 8.16 -3.42 0.85
N PHE A 132 8.36 -3.67 -0.46
CA PHE A 132 9.18 -4.80 -0.94
C PHE A 132 10.62 -4.74 -0.41
N ARG A 133 11.23 -3.55 -0.41
CA ARG A 133 12.57 -3.33 0.13
C ARG A 133 12.66 -3.56 1.64
N ILE A 134 11.67 -3.13 2.40
CA ILE A 134 11.60 -3.34 3.85
C ILE A 134 11.57 -4.83 4.17
N VAL A 135 10.68 -5.59 3.52
CA VAL A 135 10.49 -7.01 3.83
C VAL A 135 11.66 -7.89 3.33
N THR A 136 12.39 -7.46 2.30
CA THR A 136 13.52 -8.22 1.73
C THR A 136 14.89 -7.81 2.25
N THR A 137 15.05 -6.57 2.72
CA THR A 137 16.37 -5.99 3.01
C THR A 137 16.45 -5.27 4.35
N LEU A 138 15.53 -4.36 4.67
CA LEU A 138 15.76 -3.38 5.74
C LEU A 138 15.36 -3.85 7.14
N GLU A 139 14.29 -4.63 7.28
CA GLU A 139 13.81 -5.01 8.62
C GLU A 139 14.65 -6.16 9.21
N PRO A 140 15.29 -6.00 10.38
CA PRO A 140 16.39 -6.87 10.82
C PRO A 140 15.92 -8.16 11.52
N TYR A 141 15.09 -8.97 10.87
CA TYR A 141 14.79 -10.34 11.37
C TYR A 141 15.92 -11.33 11.08
N THR A 142 16.71 -11.03 10.06
CA THR A 142 17.86 -11.78 9.58
C THR A 142 18.99 -10.79 9.28
N GLU A 143 20.23 -11.25 9.29
CA GLU A 143 21.39 -10.37 9.05
C GLU A 143 21.41 -9.78 7.64
N TYR A 144 20.93 -10.52 6.63
CA TYR A 144 21.05 -10.16 5.21
C TYR A 144 19.77 -10.21 4.37
N PHE A 145 18.67 -10.75 4.90
CA PHE A 145 17.47 -11.10 4.12
C PHE A 145 16.19 -10.45 4.65
N GLY A 146 16.31 -9.30 5.33
CA GLY A 146 15.18 -8.57 5.88
C GLY A 146 14.31 -9.45 6.78
N MET A 147 12.98 -9.39 6.55
CA MET A 147 11.99 -10.25 7.20
C MET A 147 12.04 -11.71 6.72
N ASN A 148 12.76 -12.02 5.65
CA ASN A 148 12.94 -13.37 5.08
C ASN A 148 11.61 -14.12 4.91
N LEU A 149 10.57 -13.44 4.43
CA LEU A 149 9.20 -13.98 4.25
C LEU A 149 9.19 -15.16 3.26
N ALA A 150 8.13 -15.98 3.29
CA ALA A 150 7.94 -17.02 2.29
C ALA A 150 7.76 -16.41 0.89
N ARG A 151 8.23 -17.11 -0.14
CA ARG A 151 8.19 -16.64 -1.54
C ARG A 151 6.79 -16.21 -1.98
N ARG A 152 5.75 -16.96 -1.63
CA ARG A 152 4.35 -16.60 -1.95
C ARG A 152 3.87 -15.34 -1.24
N SER A 153 4.30 -15.11 0.01
CA SER A 153 3.99 -13.85 0.72
C SER A 153 4.62 -12.66 -0.02
N LEU A 154 5.85 -12.81 -0.54
CA LEU A 154 6.45 -11.77 -1.39
C LEU A 154 5.68 -11.60 -2.71
N LEU A 155 5.25 -12.70 -3.35
CA LEU A 155 4.47 -12.63 -4.60
C LEU A 155 3.14 -11.89 -4.41
N GLY A 156 2.50 -12.07 -3.26
CA GLY A 156 1.26 -11.39 -2.89
C GLY A 156 1.46 -9.90 -2.56
N LEU A 157 2.64 -9.50 -2.07
CA LEU A 157 2.97 -8.10 -1.78
C LEU A 157 3.39 -7.29 -3.02
N VAL A 158 3.79 -7.96 -4.11
CA VAL A 158 4.18 -7.27 -5.35
C VAL A 158 2.91 -6.84 -6.11
N LYS A 159 2.43 -5.64 -5.77
CA LYS A 159 1.31 -4.96 -6.44
C LYS A 159 1.62 -4.57 -7.88
N TYR A 160 2.88 -4.22 -8.14
CA TYR A 160 3.37 -3.76 -9.43
C TYR A 160 4.62 -4.55 -9.83
N PRO A 161 4.48 -5.66 -10.59
CA PRO A 161 5.59 -6.55 -10.95
C PRO A 161 6.49 -5.99 -12.07
N VAL A 162 6.97 -4.77 -11.90
CA VAL A 162 7.84 -4.07 -12.86
C VAL A 162 8.90 -3.27 -12.11
N LEU A 163 10.07 -3.10 -12.72
CA LEU A 163 11.14 -2.25 -12.19
C LEU A 163 10.95 -0.80 -12.67
N MET A 164 11.37 0.14 -11.83
CA MET A 164 11.21 1.59 -12.07
C MET A 164 11.78 2.00 -13.43
N ALA A 165 12.97 1.52 -13.81
CA ALA A 165 13.60 1.85 -15.10
C ALA A 165 12.77 1.44 -16.32
N ASN A 166 11.86 0.45 -16.20
CA ASN A 166 11.08 -0.08 -17.32
C ASN A 166 9.76 0.69 -17.55
N VAL A 167 9.32 1.47 -16.56
CA VAL A 167 8.02 2.15 -16.60
C VAL A 167 8.07 3.65 -16.43
N HIS A 168 9.18 4.15 -15.88
CA HIS A 168 9.41 5.57 -15.73
C HIS A 168 9.56 6.20 -17.12
N LYS A 169 8.78 7.25 -17.37
CA LYS A 169 8.97 8.10 -18.55
C LYS A 169 9.94 9.21 -18.19
N PRO A 170 10.82 9.66 -19.10
CA PRO A 170 11.72 10.77 -18.84
C PRO A 170 10.90 11.97 -18.37
N MET A 171 11.32 12.54 -17.24
CA MET A 171 10.66 13.70 -16.65
C MET A 171 10.65 14.89 -17.62
N MET A 172 9.65 15.76 -17.46
CA MET A 172 9.61 17.08 -18.08
C MET A 172 10.98 17.77 -17.91
N PRO A 173 11.46 18.53 -18.92
CA PRO A 173 12.77 19.15 -18.86
C PRO A 173 12.91 20.04 -17.62
N ASP A 174 14.13 20.09 -17.07
CA ASP A 174 14.63 20.91 -15.93
C ASP A 174 14.35 22.43 -16.02
N ASN A 175 13.52 22.85 -16.96
CA ASN A 175 13.35 24.24 -17.36
C ASN A 175 12.45 25.06 -16.44
N GLN A 176 12.35 24.68 -15.17
CA GLN A 176 12.26 25.65 -14.09
C GLN A 176 13.05 25.10 -12.90
N ALA A 177 14.32 25.49 -12.81
CA ALA A 177 14.95 25.73 -11.53
C ALA A 177 14.12 26.81 -10.81
N ILE A 178 12.96 26.44 -10.25
CA ILE A 178 12.29 27.28 -9.27
C ILE A 178 13.12 27.13 -8.02
N SER A 179 14.05 28.07 -7.85
CA SER A 179 14.71 28.29 -6.57
C SER A 179 13.65 28.32 -5.46
N GLY A 180 13.72 27.34 -4.56
CA GLY A 180 12.99 27.32 -3.28
C GLY A 180 11.51 26.95 -3.38
N ARG A 181 11.08 26.06 -2.46
CA ARG A 181 9.74 25.84 -1.83
C ARG A 181 8.43 25.91 -2.67
N ASN A 182 8.46 26.35 -3.92
CA ASN A 182 7.35 26.62 -4.82
C ASN A 182 7.22 25.51 -5.88
N LEU A 183 7.55 24.27 -5.54
CA LEU A 183 7.39 23.13 -6.43
C LEU A 183 5.92 22.72 -6.47
N ASN A 184 5.32 22.65 -7.67
CA ASN A 184 4.04 21.97 -7.85
C ASN A 184 4.28 20.45 -7.93
N THR A 185 4.39 19.83 -6.77
CA THR A 185 4.56 18.38 -6.58
C THR A 185 3.45 17.53 -7.19
N SER A 186 2.26 18.09 -7.45
CA SER A 186 1.20 17.33 -8.17
C SER A 186 1.65 16.86 -9.56
N GLN A 187 2.74 17.40 -10.10
CA GLN A 187 3.33 16.98 -11.38
C GLN A 187 4.36 15.84 -11.23
N TRP A 188 4.65 15.40 -10.01
CA TRP A 188 5.77 14.51 -9.66
C TRP A 188 5.32 13.18 -9.06
N HIS A 189 4.20 12.64 -9.56
CA HIS A 189 3.70 11.35 -9.09
C HIS A 189 4.65 10.21 -9.48
N PRO A 190 4.99 9.31 -8.54
CA PRO A 190 5.92 8.23 -8.83
C PRO A 190 5.33 7.19 -9.78
N ALA A 191 6.18 6.62 -10.63
CA ALA A 191 5.80 5.40 -11.35
C ALA A 191 5.60 4.26 -10.34
N LYS A 192 4.51 3.52 -10.51
CA LYS A 192 4.13 2.40 -9.64
C LYS A 192 4.96 1.17 -10.01
N ALA A 193 6.04 0.92 -9.26
CA ALA A 193 7.07 -0.07 -9.57
C ALA A 193 7.93 -0.45 -8.35
N LEU A 194 8.70 -1.53 -8.49
CA LEU A 194 9.79 -1.90 -7.60
C LEU A 194 11.08 -1.14 -7.95
N TYR A 195 12.00 -1.02 -6.99
CA TYR A 195 13.29 -0.36 -7.22
C TYR A 195 14.27 -1.25 -7.99
N ASP A 196 15.03 -0.63 -8.90
CA ASP A 196 16.05 -1.34 -9.69
C ASP A 196 17.15 -1.96 -8.80
N CYS A 197 17.50 -1.33 -7.67
CA CYS A 197 18.47 -1.87 -6.72
C CYS A 197 18.00 -3.13 -6.00
N ASP A 198 16.69 -3.44 -6.05
CA ASP A 198 16.11 -4.64 -5.47
C ASP A 198 15.83 -5.74 -6.52
N GLN A 199 16.32 -5.56 -7.76
CA GLN A 199 16.16 -6.53 -8.86
C GLN A 199 16.57 -7.95 -8.47
N ARG A 200 17.68 -8.12 -7.73
CA ARG A 200 18.14 -9.44 -7.26
C ARG A 200 17.07 -10.19 -6.46
N TRP A 201 16.23 -9.48 -5.72
CA TRP A 201 15.16 -10.07 -4.91
C TRP A 201 13.96 -10.41 -5.78
N PHE A 202 13.66 -9.55 -6.73
CA PHE A 202 12.61 -9.78 -7.72
C PHE A 202 12.93 -10.98 -8.62
N ASP A 203 14.17 -11.12 -9.10
CA ASP A 203 14.58 -12.24 -9.94
C ASP A 203 14.42 -13.60 -9.24
N TRP A 204 14.71 -13.68 -7.94
CA TRP A 204 14.49 -14.91 -7.16
C TRP A 204 13.02 -15.19 -6.88
N LEU A 205 12.22 -14.13 -6.67
CA LEU A 205 10.78 -14.27 -6.54
C LEU A 205 10.20 -14.95 -7.77
N LEU A 206 10.66 -14.54 -8.96
CA LEU A 206 10.17 -15.06 -10.24
C LEU A 206 10.82 -16.39 -10.65
N GLN A 207 11.84 -16.89 -9.95
CA GLN A 207 12.60 -18.09 -10.32
C GLN A 207 11.76 -19.35 -10.56
N PRO A 208 10.65 -19.64 -9.83
CA PRO A 208 9.84 -20.82 -10.11
C PRO A 208 8.99 -20.72 -11.38
N LEU A 209 8.76 -19.50 -11.89
CA LEU A 209 7.88 -19.26 -13.03
C LEU A 209 8.53 -19.69 -14.35
N SER A 210 7.71 -20.12 -15.30
CA SER A 210 8.18 -20.36 -16.67
C SER A 210 8.65 -19.06 -17.33
N ARG A 211 9.48 -19.14 -18.39
CA ARG A 211 9.91 -17.94 -19.13
C ARG A 211 8.73 -17.16 -19.70
N ALA A 212 7.68 -17.85 -20.15
CA ALA A 212 6.47 -17.25 -20.67
C ALA A 212 5.71 -16.49 -19.57
N ASP A 213 5.48 -17.14 -18.42
CA ASP A 213 4.79 -16.52 -17.28
C ASP A 213 5.56 -15.29 -16.76
N ARG A 214 6.90 -15.35 -16.66
CA ARG A 214 7.70 -14.19 -16.23
C ARG A 214 7.58 -13.03 -17.20
N HIS A 215 7.67 -13.32 -18.50
CA HIS A 215 7.54 -12.29 -19.51
C HIS A 215 6.17 -11.63 -19.43
N GLU A 216 5.10 -12.42 -19.37
CA GLU A 216 3.74 -11.89 -19.30
C GLU A 216 3.51 -11.12 -17.99
N PHE A 217 3.88 -11.70 -16.84
CA PHE A 217 3.67 -11.10 -15.52
C PHE A 217 4.32 -9.72 -15.37
N THR A 218 5.46 -9.50 -16.02
CA THR A 218 6.21 -8.24 -15.97
C THR A 218 5.83 -7.24 -17.06
N ARG A 219 4.77 -7.49 -17.83
CA ARG A 219 4.28 -6.55 -18.84
C ARG A 219 3.72 -5.28 -18.22
N SER A 220 3.88 -4.20 -18.97
CA SER A 220 3.30 -2.90 -18.69
C SER A 220 2.69 -2.28 -19.94
N SER A 221 1.59 -1.54 -19.75
CA SER A 221 0.92 -0.79 -20.80
C SER A 221 1.25 0.70 -20.70
N ASP A 222 1.28 1.35 -21.87
CA ASP A 222 1.41 2.80 -21.96
C ASP A 222 0.15 3.49 -21.46
N ARG A 223 0.35 4.67 -20.85
CA ARG A 223 -0.70 5.63 -20.53
C ARG A 223 -0.36 6.97 -21.17
N GLN A 224 -1.36 7.61 -21.77
CA GLN A 224 -1.21 8.94 -22.33
C GLN A 224 -0.77 9.90 -21.22
N ASP A 225 0.31 10.63 -21.46
CA ASP A 225 0.89 11.64 -20.55
C ASP A 225 1.26 11.14 -19.13
N ASN A 226 1.40 9.82 -18.94
CA ASN A 226 1.76 9.23 -17.66
C ASN A 226 2.75 8.06 -17.82
N HIS A 227 3.35 7.62 -16.71
CA HIS A 227 4.21 6.44 -16.63
C HIS A 227 3.48 5.18 -17.12
N ARG A 228 4.26 4.22 -17.62
CA ARG A 228 3.70 2.90 -17.96
C ARG A 228 3.22 2.22 -16.68
N LYS A 229 2.23 1.35 -16.78
CA LYS A 229 1.64 0.66 -15.62
C LYS A 229 1.70 -0.85 -15.81
N ALA A 230 2.11 -1.57 -14.77
CA ALA A 230 1.97 -3.02 -14.74
C ALA A 230 0.51 -3.43 -14.94
N ILE A 231 0.27 -4.48 -15.72
CA ILE A 231 -1.08 -4.92 -16.10
C ILE A 231 -1.52 -6.22 -15.41
N HIS A 232 -0.60 -6.91 -14.72
CA HIS A 232 -0.88 -8.16 -14.02
C HIS A 232 -0.53 -8.08 -12.54
N LYS A 233 -1.12 -8.99 -11.78
CA LYS A 233 -0.87 -9.24 -10.36
C LYS A 233 -1.23 -10.68 -10.02
N SER A 234 -0.73 -11.18 -8.90
CA SER A 234 -1.03 -12.54 -8.44
C SER A 234 -2.43 -12.65 -7.83
N LEU A 235 -2.93 -13.88 -7.67
CA LEU A 235 -4.18 -14.18 -6.98
C LEU A 235 -4.22 -13.52 -5.59
N ASP A 236 -3.18 -13.76 -4.80
CA ASP A 236 -3.13 -13.26 -3.42
C ASP A 236 -3.07 -11.73 -3.37
N CYS A 237 -2.33 -11.11 -4.30
CA CYS A 237 -2.30 -9.65 -4.45
C CYS A 237 -3.67 -9.08 -4.81
N SER A 238 -4.42 -9.73 -5.71
CA SER A 238 -5.75 -9.25 -6.09
C SER A 238 -6.75 -9.30 -4.92
N ILE A 239 -6.64 -10.28 -4.03
CA ILE A 239 -7.45 -10.35 -2.81
C ILE A 239 -7.06 -9.24 -1.83
N MET A 240 -5.76 -9.05 -1.59
CA MET A 240 -5.26 -7.98 -0.72
C MET A 240 -5.68 -6.60 -1.22
N GLU A 241 -5.56 -6.33 -2.52
CA GLU A 241 -5.98 -5.04 -3.10
C GLU A 241 -7.49 -4.80 -2.99
N LEU A 242 -8.32 -5.82 -3.16
CA LEU A 242 -9.77 -5.68 -2.95
C LEU A 242 -10.08 -5.34 -1.49
N ALA A 243 -9.36 -5.96 -0.54
CA ALA A 243 -9.52 -5.65 0.86
C ALA A 243 -9.13 -4.20 1.19
N ASP A 244 -8.00 -3.74 0.66
CA ASP A 244 -7.52 -2.36 0.77
C ASP A 244 -8.50 -1.37 0.12
N ASP A 245 -8.97 -1.64 -1.10
CA ASP A 245 -9.93 -0.79 -1.82
C ASP A 245 -11.28 -0.67 -1.08
N ILE A 246 -11.78 -1.76 -0.47
CA ILE A 246 -13.02 -1.74 0.32
C ILE A 246 -12.81 -0.96 1.62
N ALA A 247 -11.69 -1.17 2.32
CA ALA A 247 -11.34 -0.42 3.52
C ALA A 247 -11.26 1.08 3.20
N TYR A 248 -10.52 1.46 2.17
CA TYR A 248 -10.40 2.84 1.74
C TYR A 248 -11.75 3.45 1.30
N GLY A 249 -12.59 2.70 0.59
CA GLY A 249 -13.87 3.23 0.10
C GLY A 249 -14.92 3.44 1.20
N ILE A 250 -15.12 2.44 2.06
CA ILE A 250 -16.28 2.38 2.98
C ILE A 250 -15.93 2.87 4.37
N HIS A 251 -14.72 2.53 4.78
CA HIS A 251 -14.26 2.66 6.14
C HIS A 251 -13.72 4.09 6.35
N ASP A 252 -13.06 4.68 5.36
CA ASP A 252 -12.74 6.11 5.38
C ASP A 252 -13.99 7.01 5.24
N LEU A 253 -15.06 6.52 4.57
CA LEU A 253 -16.36 7.20 4.59
C LEU A 253 -16.96 7.22 6.01
N GLU A 254 -16.85 6.11 6.75
CA GLU A 254 -17.31 6.05 8.14
C GLU A 254 -16.63 7.11 9.01
N ASP A 255 -15.31 7.23 8.89
CA ASP A 255 -14.53 8.24 9.60
C ASP A 255 -14.96 9.65 9.21
N ALA A 256 -15.10 9.92 7.91
CA ALA A 256 -15.50 11.22 7.41
C ALA A 256 -16.87 11.65 7.97
N ILE A 257 -17.82 10.72 8.06
CA ILE A 257 -19.14 10.99 8.65
C ILE A 257 -19.00 11.20 10.16
N THR A 258 -18.27 10.34 10.85
CA THR A 258 -18.11 10.41 12.32
C THR A 258 -17.41 11.68 12.77
N LEU A 259 -16.47 12.18 11.96
CA LEU A 259 -15.73 13.42 12.18
C LEU A 259 -16.47 14.66 11.66
N ASN A 260 -17.72 14.53 11.21
CA ASN A 260 -18.56 15.60 10.64
C ASN A 260 -17.90 16.34 9.47
N MET A 261 -17.08 15.65 8.69
CA MET A 261 -16.43 16.22 7.51
C MET A 261 -17.32 16.27 6.28
N VAL A 262 -18.31 15.38 6.26
CA VAL A 262 -19.27 15.27 5.16
C VAL A 262 -20.68 15.36 5.72
N ARG A 263 -21.53 16.14 5.05
CA ARG A 263 -22.93 16.30 5.41
C ARG A 263 -23.83 15.46 4.50
N ARG A 264 -25.04 15.14 4.99
CA ARG A 264 -26.00 14.31 4.24
C ARG A 264 -26.38 14.91 2.88
N ASP A 265 -26.49 16.23 2.79
CA ASP A 265 -26.78 16.94 1.54
C ASP A 265 -25.67 16.79 0.51
N GLU A 266 -24.42 16.66 0.94
CA GLU A 266 -23.29 16.41 0.04
C GLU A 266 -23.29 14.97 -0.48
N TRP A 267 -23.76 14.01 0.33
CA TRP A 267 -23.87 12.59 -0.04
C TRP A 267 -24.95 12.31 -1.10
N LEU A 268 -25.97 13.16 -1.21
CA LEU A 268 -27.13 12.93 -2.07
C LEU A 268 -26.76 12.59 -3.53
N LYS A 269 -25.74 13.26 -4.09
CA LYS A 269 -25.28 12.97 -5.46
C LYS A 269 -24.70 11.56 -5.60
N ALA A 270 -23.96 11.09 -4.60
CA ALA A 270 -23.39 9.74 -4.59
C ALA A 270 -24.49 8.68 -4.41
N GLU A 271 -25.46 8.93 -3.53
CA GLU A 271 -26.64 8.09 -3.33
C GLU A 271 -27.43 7.89 -4.63
N LEU A 272 -27.76 8.99 -5.34
CA LEU A 272 -28.47 8.91 -6.63
C LEU A 272 -27.69 8.11 -7.66
N ALA A 273 -26.38 8.33 -7.77
CA ALA A 273 -25.54 7.58 -8.70
C ALA A 273 -25.47 6.07 -8.35
N LEU A 274 -25.57 5.70 -7.07
CA LEU A 274 -25.63 4.30 -6.64
C LEU A 274 -26.97 3.64 -6.99
N MET A 275 -28.07 4.40 -7.03
CA MET A 275 -29.39 3.89 -7.44
C MET A 275 -29.48 3.60 -8.93
N GLU A 276 -28.69 4.29 -9.75
CA GLU A 276 -28.64 4.10 -11.20
C GLU A 276 -27.85 2.85 -11.62
N ILE A 277 -27.11 2.24 -10.69
CA ILE A 277 -26.38 1.00 -10.96
C ILE A 277 -27.38 -0.14 -11.11
N ASP A 278 -27.22 -0.94 -12.16
CA ASP A 278 -27.97 -2.18 -12.37
C ASP A 278 -27.51 -3.27 -11.38
N ASP A 279 -27.93 -3.11 -10.12
CA ASP A 279 -27.68 -4.04 -9.02
C ASP A 279 -28.89 -4.06 -8.08
N GLN A 280 -29.57 -5.22 -8.04
CA GLN A 280 -30.81 -5.37 -7.30
C GLN A 280 -30.66 -5.05 -5.80
N TRP A 281 -29.52 -5.42 -5.19
CA TRP A 281 -29.32 -5.20 -3.77
C TRP A 281 -29.13 -3.71 -3.48
N LEU A 282 -28.30 -3.03 -4.26
CA LEU A 282 -28.08 -1.59 -4.09
C LEU A 282 -29.38 -0.80 -4.32
N THR A 283 -30.08 -1.03 -5.42
CA THR A 283 -31.33 -0.32 -5.73
C THR A 283 -32.38 -0.49 -4.63
N THR A 284 -32.42 -1.65 -3.99
CA THR A 284 -33.37 -1.93 -2.91
C THR A 284 -32.97 -1.29 -1.58
N HIS A 285 -31.68 -1.27 -1.24
CA HIS A 285 -31.22 -0.98 0.12
C HIS A 285 -30.51 0.37 0.28
N ILE A 286 -30.03 1.01 -0.79
CA ILE A 286 -29.10 2.14 -0.67
C ILE A 286 -29.72 3.37 0.00
N MET A 287 -31.02 3.61 -0.18
CA MET A 287 -31.73 4.70 0.52
C MET A 287 -31.69 4.50 2.03
N ALA A 288 -32.13 3.33 2.48
CA ALA A 288 -32.16 2.97 3.89
C ALA A 288 -30.75 2.93 4.50
N ILE A 289 -29.77 2.41 3.76
CA ILE A 289 -28.37 2.40 4.17
C ILE A 289 -27.85 3.84 4.32
N SER A 290 -28.15 4.71 3.36
CA SER A 290 -27.74 6.10 3.43
C SER A 290 -28.35 6.79 4.66
N GLU A 291 -29.65 6.58 4.94
CA GLU A 291 -30.29 7.12 6.14
C GLU A 291 -29.59 6.65 7.42
N GLN A 292 -29.23 5.36 7.47
CA GLN A 292 -28.51 4.78 8.58
C GLN A 292 -27.07 5.32 8.72
N LEU A 293 -26.37 5.56 7.60
CA LEU A 293 -25.01 6.14 7.58
C LEU A 293 -24.96 7.49 8.29
N PHE A 294 -25.99 8.33 8.14
CA PHE A 294 -26.05 9.66 8.76
C PHE A 294 -26.90 9.69 10.04
N SER A 295 -27.22 8.52 10.61
CA SER A 295 -27.93 8.43 11.87
C SER A 295 -27.12 9.03 13.03
N PRO A 296 -27.76 9.71 14.01
CA PRO A 296 -27.06 10.13 15.22
C PRO A 296 -26.58 8.95 16.07
N PHE A 297 -27.16 7.76 15.90
CA PHE A 297 -26.83 6.57 16.69
C PHE A 297 -25.68 5.76 16.07
N THR A 298 -24.58 5.63 16.82
CA THR A 298 -23.36 4.93 16.35
C THR A 298 -23.60 3.48 15.92
N TYR A 299 -24.44 2.73 16.65
CA TYR A 299 -24.72 1.33 16.31
C TYR A 299 -25.47 1.19 14.97
N VAL A 300 -26.29 2.19 14.60
CA VAL A 300 -27.00 2.23 13.32
C VAL A 300 -26.02 2.50 12.18
N ARG A 301 -25.10 3.45 12.36
CA ARG A 301 -24.02 3.71 11.38
C ARG A 301 -23.16 2.47 11.16
N LYS A 302 -22.75 1.81 12.25
CA LYS A 302 -21.96 0.56 12.19
C LYS A 302 -22.68 -0.56 11.44
N ASN A 303 -24.01 -0.68 11.59
CA ASN A 303 -24.81 -1.63 10.83
C ASN A 303 -24.79 -1.34 9.32
N ALA A 304 -24.93 -0.06 8.93
CA ALA A 304 -24.86 0.35 7.53
C ALA A 304 -23.48 0.07 6.90
N ILE A 305 -22.41 0.39 7.63
CA ILE A 305 -21.03 0.08 7.21
C ILE A 305 -20.83 -1.44 7.05
N GLY A 306 -21.28 -2.23 8.02
CA GLY A 306 -21.23 -3.69 7.95
C GLY A 306 -21.99 -4.25 6.75
N ALA A 307 -23.17 -3.70 6.42
CA ALA A 307 -23.95 -4.10 5.26
C ALA A 307 -23.22 -3.81 3.94
N LEU A 308 -22.60 -2.63 3.81
CA LEU A 308 -21.82 -2.26 2.64
C LEU A 308 -20.57 -3.14 2.47
N VAL A 309 -19.79 -3.33 3.55
CA VAL A 309 -18.61 -4.21 3.53
C VAL A 309 -19.02 -5.63 3.13
N ASN A 310 -20.10 -6.16 3.72
CA ASN A 310 -20.61 -7.49 3.36
C ASN A 310 -21.06 -7.57 1.89
N TYR A 311 -21.74 -6.55 1.36
CA TYR A 311 -22.11 -6.48 -0.05
C TYR A 311 -20.87 -6.64 -0.95
N PHE A 312 -19.82 -5.85 -0.75
CA PHE A 312 -18.61 -5.94 -1.57
C PHE A 312 -17.90 -7.29 -1.41
N ILE A 313 -17.70 -7.77 -0.18
CA ILE A 313 -17.05 -9.07 0.07
C ILE A 313 -17.80 -10.20 -0.65
N THR A 314 -19.13 -10.23 -0.50
CA THR A 314 -19.98 -11.29 -1.07
C THR A 314 -20.12 -11.19 -2.58
N ALA A 315 -19.88 -10.03 -3.20
CA ALA A 315 -19.88 -9.84 -4.64
C ALA A 315 -18.61 -10.35 -5.34
N ILE A 316 -17.49 -10.52 -4.62
CA ILE A 316 -16.20 -10.89 -5.25
C ILE A 316 -16.25 -12.29 -5.88
N GLU A 317 -15.68 -12.39 -7.08
CA GLU A 317 -15.60 -13.60 -7.90
C GLU A 317 -14.14 -13.88 -8.30
N ILE A 318 -13.86 -15.12 -8.72
CA ILE A 318 -12.56 -15.51 -9.28
C ILE A 318 -12.67 -15.62 -10.80
N GLN A 319 -11.80 -14.92 -11.51
CA GLN A 319 -11.62 -15.07 -12.95
C GLN A 319 -10.29 -15.76 -13.27
N ARG A 320 -10.32 -16.62 -14.30
CA ARG A 320 -9.12 -17.26 -14.85
C ARG A 320 -8.62 -16.52 -16.09
N ASN A 321 -7.35 -16.16 -16.11
CA ASN A 321 -6.61 -15.73 -17.29
C ASN A 321 -5.87 -16.93 -17.93
N SER A 322 -6.15 -17.21 -19.20
CA SER A 322 -5.51 -18.28 -19.97
C SER A 322 -4.07 -18.00 -20.38
N ASP A 323 -3.59 -16.76 -20.26
CA ASP A 323 -2.24 -16.36 -20.67
C ASP A 323 -1.16 -16.88 -19.72
N PHE A 324 -1.54 -17.39 -18.54
CA PHE A 324 -0.63 -17.93 -17.54
C PHE A 324 -0.80 -19.44 -17.36
N ALA A 325 0.34 -20.13 -17.28
CA ALA A 325 0.38 -21.55 -16.88
C ALA A 325 0.43 -21.69 -15.35
N GLU A 326 1.15 -20.80 -14.66
CA GLU A 326 1.22 -20.79 -13.19
C GLU A 326 -0.14 -20.41 -12.57
N PRO A 327 -0.78 -21.29 -11.77
CA PRO A 327 -2.09 -21.01 -11.17
C PRO A 327 -2.13 -19.74 -10.30
N LEU A 328 -1.06 -19.39 -9.58
CA LEU A 328 -1.04 -18.17 -8.76
C LEU A 328 -1.08 -16.87 -9.59
N LEU A 329 -0.81 -16.95 -10.90
CA LEU A 329 -0.91 -15.83 -11.85
C LEU A 329 -2.13 -15.96 -12.76
N ALA A 330 -2.57 -17.19 -13.03
CA ALA A 330 -3.71 -17.48 -13.88
C ALA A 330 -5.06 -17.16 -13.23
N TYR A 331 -5.13 -16.94 -11.92
CA TYR A 331 -6.39 -16.60 -11.24
C TYR A 331 -6.27 -15.24 -10.55
N ASN A 332 -7.31 -14.42 -10.67
CA ASN A 332 -7.46 -13.18 -9.88
C ASN A 332 -8.85 -13.10 -9.29
N ALA A 333 -8.94 -12.56 -8.07
CA ALA A 333 -10.18 -12.11 -7.48
C ALA A 333 -10.56 -10.74 -8.06
N GLN A 334 -11.84 -10.52 -8.34
CA GLN A 334 -12.35 -9.25 -8.85
C GLN A 334 -13.79 -8.99 -8.42
N LEU A 335 -14.19 -7.72 -8.44
CA LEU A 335 -15.58 -7.32 -8.33
C LEU A 335 -16.25 -7.37 -9.72
N PRO A 336 -17.52 -7.81 -9.80
CA PRO A 336 -18.31 -7.65 -11.01
C PRO A 336 -18.48 -6.16 -11.34
N ALA A 337 -18.88 -5.86 -12.58
CA ALA A 337 -18.93 -4.49 -13.09
C ALA A 337 -19.77 -3.55 -12.21
N SER A 338 -20.95 -3.99 -11.76
CA SER A 338 -21.85 -3.20 -10.90
C SER A 338 -21.21 -2.85 -9.55
N ALA A 339 -20.70 -3.86 -8.84
CA ALA A 339 -20.05 -3.65 -7.54
C ALA A 339 -18.76 -2.81 -7.67
N ASN A 340 -18.00 -2.98 -8.76
CA ASN A 340 -16.81 -2.16 -9.01
C ASN A 340 -17.18 -0.69 -9.28
N GLN A 341 -18.27 -0.43 -10.02
CA GLN A 341 -18.80 0.92 -10.22
C GLN A 341 -19.27 1.53 -8.89
N ALA A 342 -19.97 0.76 -8.06
CA ALA A 342 -20.43 1.20 -6.75
C ALA A 342 -19.26 1.59 -5.85
N LEU A 343 -18.24 0.73 -5.73
CA LEU A 343 -17.05 1.02 -4.94
C LEU A 343 -16.32 2.27 -5.46
N ALA A 344 -16.25 2.46 -6.77
CA ALA A 344 -15.67 3.66 -7.37
C ALA A 344 -16.42 4.95 -6.99
N ILE A 345 -17.75 4.90 -6.81
CA ILE A 345 -18.53 6.05 -6.33
C ILE A 345 -18.14 6.39 -4.88
N PHE A 346 -18.06 5.40 -3.99
CA PHE A 346 -17.61 5.61 -2.60
C PHE A 346 -16.20 6.21 -2.55
N LYS A 347 -15.24 5.60 -3.27
CA LYS A 347 -13.85 6.09 -3.36
C LYS A 347 -13.77 7.51 -3.90
N ARG A 348 -14.54 7.84 -4.93
CA ARG A 348 -14.60 9.18 -5.51
C ARG A 348 -15.18 10.19 -4.52
N PHE A 349 -16.23 9.82 -3.79
CA PHE A 349 -16.83 10.69 -2.79
C PHE A 349 -15.83 11.03 -1.66
N VAL A 350 -15.14 10.02 -1.12
CA VAL A 350 -14.08 10.22 -0.11
C VAL A 350 -12.95 11.08 -0.66
N LEU A 351 -12.52 10.82 -1.90
CA LEU A 351 -11.48 11.61 -2.55
C LEU A 351 -11.86 13.10 -2.64
N GLU A 352 -13.03 13.40 -3.21
CA GLU A 352 -13.48 14.77 -3.47
C GLU A 352 -13.79 15.55 -2.19
N ARG A 353 -14.37 14.90 -1.18
CA ARG A 353 -14.88 15.58 0.02
C ARG A 353 -13.91 15.58 1.19
N VAL A 354 -13.07 14.56 1.29
CA VAL A 354 -12.19 14.36 2.45
C VAL A 354 -10.75 14.66 2.06
N ILE A 355 -10.21 13.93 1.08
CA ILE A 355 -8.79 14.01 0.74
C ILE A 355 -8.44 15.33 0.04
N GLN A 356 -9.30 15.78 -0.88
CA GLN A 356 -9.13 17.06 -1.57
C GLN A 356 -9.61 18.28 -0.75
N SER A 357 -10.02 18.07 0.50
CA SER A 357 -10.40 19.18 1.39
C SER A 357 -9.19 20.09 1.67
N HIS A 358 -9.46 21.39 1.85
CA HIS A 358 -8.41 22.38 2.12
C HIS A 358 -7.53 22.01 3.33
N GLN A 359 -8.13 21.46 4.38
CA GLN A 359 -7.41 21.08 5.60
C GLN A 359 -6.39 19.96 5.35
N VAL A 360 -6.82 18.89 4.66
CA VAL A 360 -5.94 17.75 4.34
C VAL A 360 -4.83 18.18 3.38
N GLN A 361 -5.18 18.90 2.31
CA GLN A 361 -4.21 19.36 1.31
C GLN A 361 -3.17 20.33 1.90
N THR A 362 -3.55 21.19 2.84
CA THR A 362 -2.62 22.08 3.55
C THR A 362 -1.63 21.30 4.42
N ALA A 363 -2.11 20.27 5.15
CA ALA A 363 -1.27 19.42 5.96
C ALA A 363 -0.30 18.59 5.10
N GLU A 364 -0.79 18.05 3.98
CA GLU A 364 0.01 17.30 3.00
C GLU A 364 1.13 18.16 2.42
N TYR A 365 0.81 19.38 1.97
CA TYR A 365 1.80 20.33 1.44
C TYR A 365 2.86 20.70 2.48
N LYS A 366 2.46 20.96 3.74
CA LYS A 366 3.40 21.22 4.84
C LYS A 366 4.34 20.05 5.07
N GLY A 367 3.80 18.83 5.11
CA GLY A 367 4.57 17.59 5.29
C GLY A 367 5.58 17.37 4.16
N GLN A 368 5.16 17.60 2.92
CA GLN A 368 6.04 17.53 1.76
C GLN A 368 7.24 18.49 1.85
N GLN A 369 7.01 19.76 2.18
CA GLN A 369 8.09 20.75 2.32
C GLN A 369 9.09 20.33 3.41
N MET A 370 8.58 19.74 4.49
CA MET A 370 9.40 19.22 5.57
C MET A 370 10.30 18.08 5.11
N ILE A 371 9.76 17.11 4.38
CA ILE A 371 10.52 15.97 3.85
C ILE A 371 11.60 16.41 2.86
N MET A 372 11.27 17.34 1.95
CA MET A 372 12.25 17.89 1.00
C MET A 372 13.42 18.55 1.74
N ALA A 373 13.12 19.42 2.71
CA ALA A 373 14.14 20.12 3.47
C ALA A 373 15.02 19.16 4.30
N ILE A 374 14.44 18.15 4.95
CA ILE A 374 15.21 17.11 5.66
C ILE A 374 16.14 16.40 4.69
N PHE A 375 15.64 15.98 3.53
CA PHE A 375 16.44 15.29 2.51
C PHE A 375 17.61 16.15 2.05
N GLU A 376 17.36 17.41 1.67
CA GLU A 376 18.40 18.34 1.21
C GLU A 376 19.49 18.56 2.27
N ALA A 377 19.09 18.83 3.52
CA ALA A 377 20.04 19.02 4.60
C ALA A 377 20.90 17.76 4.81
N VAL A 378 20.27 16.60 4.94
CA VAL A 378 20.97 15.34 5.21
C VAL A 378 21.86 14.93 4.03
N ALA A 379 21.42 15.13 2.79
CA ALA A 379 22.23 14.86 1.60
C ALA A 379 23.46 15.79 1.48
N SER A 380 23.39 17.01 2.05
CA SER A 380 24.52 17.96 2.03
C SER A 380 25.68 17.56 2.96
N ASP A 381 25.38 16.91 4.08
CA ASP A 381 26.38 16.40 5.02
C ASP A 381 25.91 15.11 5.73
N PRO A 382 25.87 13.98 5.00
CA PRO A 382 25.32 12.73 5.53
C PRO A 382 26.12 12.19 6.71
N GLY A 383 27.44 12.43 6.74
CA GLY A 383 28.33 11.96 7.79
C GLY A 383 28.03 12.58 9.16
N ARG A 384 27.58 13.84 9.16
CA ARG A 384 27.18 14.56 10.38
C ARG A 384 25.71 14.35 10.74
N LEU A 385 24.83 14.31 9.74
CA LEU A 385 23.39 14.46 9.95
C LEU A 385 22.59 13.14 9.95
N LEU A 386 23.13 12.05 9.40
CA LEU A 386 22.48 10.74 9.52
C LEU A 386 22.70 10.14 10.93
N PRO A 387 21.69 9.46 11.50
CA PRO A 387 21.89 8.59 12.66
C PRO A 387 22.91 7.49 12.38
N MET A 388 23.53 6.96 13.44
CA MET A 388 24.67 6.05 13.35
C MET A 388 24.43 4.87 12.40
N GLU A 389 23.32 4.14 12.54
CA GLU A 389 23.01 2.97 11.71
C GLU A 389 22.87 3.33 10.22
N ALA A 390 22.09 4.38 9.91
CA ALA A 390 21.90 4.85 8.54
C ALA A 390 23.20 5.40 7.94
N ARG A 391 24.02 6.07 8.76
CA ARG A 391 25.33 6.58 8.34
C ARG A 391 26.30 5.45 7.99
N ASP A 392 26.32 4.39 8.77
CA ASP A 392 27.20 3.25 8.51
C ASP A 392 26.77 2.52 7.23
N GLN A 393 25.46 2.33 7.02
CA GLN A 393 24.91 1.83 5.75
C GLN A 393 25.28 2.74 4.57
N TRP A 394 25.17 4.06 4.74
CA TRP A 394 25.52 5.04 3.71
C TRP A 394 27.02 4.98 3.34
N ARG A 395 27.91 4.82 4.32
CA ARG A 395 29.36 4.66 4.10
C ARG A 395 29.72 3.38 3.34
N GLN A 396 28.92 2.33 3.50
CA GLN A 396 29.12 1.05 2.80
C GLN A 396 28.69 1.09 1.33
N GLN A 397 27.93 2.11 0.91
CA GLN A 397 27.49 2.23 -0.47
C GLN A 397 28.63 2.72 -1.37
N SER A 398 28.84 2.01 -2.47
CA SER A 398 29.87 2.32 -3.47
C SER A 398 29.42 3.31 -4.55
N SER A 399 28.13 3.64 -4.60
CA SER A 399 27.55 4.52 -5.62
C SER A 399 26.73 5.63 -4.99
N ASN A 400 26.69 6.80 -5.65
CA ASN A 400 25.86 7.93 -5.23
C ASN A 400 24.37 7.55 -5.19
N ASN A 401 23.89 6.74 -6.14
CA ASN A 401 22.50 6.25 -6.12
C ASN A 401 22.20 5.39 -4.89
N GLY A 402 23.13 4.51 -4.51
CA GLY A 402 23.01 3.72 -3.28
C GLY A 402 23.00 4.61 -2.02
N GLN A 403 23.88 5.61 -1.97
CA GLN A 403 23.94 6.59 -0.89
C GLN A 403 22.62 7.37 -0.73
N MET A 404 22.06 7.89 -1.83
CA MET A 404 20.78 8.59 -1.82
C MET A 404 19.61 7.67 -1.43
N ARG A 405 19.67 6.39 -1.84
CA ARG A 405 18.69 5.38 -1.41
C ARG A 405 18.71 5.18 0.10
N VAL A 406 19.88 5.13 0.74
CA VAL A 406 19.97 5.00 2.21
C VAL A 406 19.34 6.20 2.93
N ILE A 407 19.52 7.41 2.39
CA ILE A 407 18.87 8.62 2.93
C ILE A 407 17.35 8.50 2.80
N ALA A 408 16.83 8.08 1.63
CA ALA A 408 15.41 7.86 1.42
C ALA A 408 14.85 6.74 2.32
N ASP A 409 15.59 5.65 2.52
CA ASP A 409 15.24 4.54 3.42
C ASP A 409 15.07 5.05 4.85
N TRP A 410 16.03 5.84 5.34
CA TRP A 410 15.94 6.45 6.67
C TRP A 410 14.76 7.42 6.80
N ILE A 411 14.59 8.37 5.88
CA ILE A 411 13.51 9.37 5.96
C ILE A 411 12.14 8.71 5.88
N SER A 412 11.97 7.75 4.95
CA SER A 412 10.71 7.00 4.82
C SER A 412 10.38 6.16 6.07
N SER A 413 11.40 5.79 6.85
CA SER A 413 11.24 5.07 8.11
C SER A 413 10.80 5.94 9.29
N LEU A 414 10.83 7.27 9.18
CA LEU A 414 10.35 8.17 10.22
C LEU A 414 8.82 8.04 10.38
N THR A 415 8.32 8.43 11.56
CA THR A 415 6.89 8.73 11.74
C THR A 415 6.64 10.21 11.48
N ASP A 416 5.39 10.63 11.33
CA ASP A 416 5.05 12.04 11.08
C ASP A 416 5.62 12.95 12.18
N GLN A 417 5.45 12.54 13.44
CA GLN A 417 5.98 13.28 14.59
C GLN A 417 7.52 13.26 14.64
N SER A 418 8.15 12.16 14.24
CA SER A 418 9.63 12.08 14.20
C SER A 418 10.19 12.97 13.11
N ALA A 419 9.54 13.03 11.94
CA ALA A 419 9.92 13.94 10.86
C ALA A 419 9.78 15.41 11.30
N GLN A 420 8.70 15.75 12.00
CA GLN A 420 8.53 17.10 12.59
C GLN A 420 9.64 17.45 13.58
N ARG A 421 10.04 16.51 14.44
CA ARG A 421 11.14 16.72 15.39
C ARG A 421 12.47 16.94 14.68
N VAL A 422 12.82 16.05 13.74
CA VAL A 422 14.06 16.16 12.95
C VAL A 422 14.11 17.49 12.19
N TYR A 423 13.00 17.91 11.59
CA TYR A 423 12.92 19.20 10.94
C TYR A 423 13.15 20.36 11.91
N GLY A 424 12.55 20.32 13.10
CA GLY A 424 12.77 21.31 14.15
C GLY A 424 14.23 21.38 14.59
N GLU A 425 14.88 20.23 14.82
CA GLU A 425 16.29 20.17 15.21
C GLU A 425 17.25 20.72 14.13
N LEU A 426 16.89 20.64 12.86
CA LEU A 426 17.71 21.10 11.74
C LEU A 426 17.55 22.60 11.42
N PHE A 427 16.35 23.16 11.64
CA PHE A 427 15.99 24.46 11.08
C PHE A 427 15.36 25.46 12.07
N ALA A 428 15.09 25.07 13.32
CA ALA A 428 14.47 25.94 14.32
C ALA A 428 15.47 26.59 15.28
#